data_AF-A0A2V8DL58-F1
#
_entry.id   AF-A0A2V8DL58-F1
#
_cell.length_a   1.000
_cell.length_b   1.000
_cell.length_c   1.000
_cell.angle_alpha   90.00
_cell.angle_beta   90.00
_cell.angle_gamma   90.00
#
_symmetry.space_group_name_H-M   'P 1'
#
loop_
_entity.id
_entity.type
_entity.pdbx_description
1 polymer ?
#
loop_
_entity_poly.entity_id
_entity_poly.type
_entity_poly.pdbx_seq_one_letter_code
_entity_poly.pdbx_strand_id
1 'polypeptide(L)'
;APLKVVTWNLHHGRDLNGHNTVDAQARWLAAERPGNGAVNAILSVFPLVSVDGRSLPYGVPLTMANVQVLPARTIAFFCIHLTSWVGNDAQRATQVADLTYWLTARGVTTRLGGGDWNLVPKSVPIAPMRYWYTDLYDKARSQGVFSGPTDTRPVYPSNSVVGRIDALLLGKSWPSWVTLTAVEHVNTGLSDHFAVIAQLDVR
;
A
#
# COMPACT_ATOMS: atom_id res chain seq x y z
N ALA A 1 6.87 18.98 -9.48
CA ALA A 1 5.59 18.58 -10.09
C ALA A 1 4.83 17.74 -9.08
N PRO A 2 3.52 17.95 -8.88
CA PRO A 2 2.78 17.20 -7.89
C PRO A 2 2.56 15.75 -8.36
N LEU A 3 2.92 14.80 -7.50
CA LEU A 3 2.63 13.38 -7.64
C LEU A 3 1.68 12.98 -6.51
N LYS A 4 0.50 12.47 -6.86
CA LYS A 4 -0.47 11.92 -5.92
C LYS A 4 -0.46 10.41 -5.99
N VAL A 5 -0.30 9.76 -4.84
CA VAL A 5 -0.29 8.29 -4.71
C VAL A 5 -1.42 7.90 -3.77
N VAL A 6 -2.24 6.94 -4.18
CA VAL A 6 -3.35 6.41 -3.39
C VAL A 6 -3.13 4.92 -3.17
N THR A 7 -3.31 4.46 -1.94
CA THR A 7 -3.48 3.04 -1.64
C THR A 7 -4.83 2.83 -0.96
N TRP A 8 -5.49 1.74 -1.33
CA TRP A 8 -6.81 1.43 -0.81
C TRP A 8 -7.14 -0.05 -1.03
N ASN A 9 -7.47 -0.77 0.05
CA ASN A 9 -8.10 -2.07 -0.05
C ASN A 9 -9.59 -1.85 -0.38
N LEU A 10 -10.06 -2.42 -1.49
CA LEU A 10 -11.43 -2.22 -1.98
C LEU A 10 -12.45 -3.24 -1.44
N HIS A 11 -12.05 -4.13 -0.52
CA HIS A 11 -12.92 -5.19 0.02
C HIS A 11 -13.61 -6.03 -1.06
N HIS A 12 -12.84 -6.45 -2.08
CA HIS A 12 -13.37 -7.14 -3.25
C HIS A 12 -14.47 -6.36 -4.03
N GLY A 13 -14.46 -5.04 -3.92
CA GLY A 13 -15.41 -4.14 -4.55
C GLY A 13 -16.76 -4.08 -3.86
N ARG A 14 -16.84 -4.37 -2.56
CA ARG A 14 -18.08 -4.31 -1.77
C ARG A 14 -18.04 -3.18 -0.74
N ASP A 15 -19.19 -2.52 -0.53
CA ASP A 15 -19.37 -1.59 0.60
C ASP A 15 -19.55 -2.31 1.95
N LEU A 16 -19.69 -1.50 2.99
CA LEU A 16 -20.01 -1.90 4.37
C LEU A 16 -21.32 -2.70 4.49
N ASN A 17 -22.20 -2.66 3.49
CA ASN A 17 -23.47 -3.41 3.46
C ASN A 17 -23.38 -4.66 2.56
N GLY A 18 -22.21 -4.95 1.99
CA GLY A 18 -21.97 -6.10 1.11
C GLY A 18 -22.43 -5.89 -0.34
N HIS A 19 -22.83 -4.68 -0.73
CA HIS A 19 -23.21 -4.36 -2.10
C HIS A 19 -21.98 -4.12 -2.97
N ASN A 20 -21.99 -4.60 -4.22
CA ASN A 20 -20.93 -4.28 -5.18
C ASN A 20 -20.97 -2.79 -5.54
N THR A 21 -19.90 -2.05 -5.28
CA THR A 21 -19.85 -0.58 -5.44
C THR A 21 -19.08 -0.09 -6.65
N VAL A 22 -18.37 -0.95 -7.36
CA VAL A 22 -17.44 -0.51 -8.41
C VAL A 22 -18.01 -0.82 -9.80
N ASP A 23 -18.66 0.19 -10.39
CA ASP A 23 -19.20 0.10 -11.75
C ASP A 23 -18.12 0.23 -12.85
N ALA A 24 -18.35 -0.50 -13.95
CA ALA A 24 -17.59 -0.62 -15.19
C ALA A 24 -16.11 -1.08 -15.10
N GLN A 25 -15.25 -0.48 -14.27
CA GLN A 25 -13.81 -0.79 -14.24
C GLN A 25 -13.49 -2.08 -13.45
N ALA A 26 -14.19 -2.33 -12.34
CA ALA A 26 -14.07 -3.60 -11.63
C ALA A 26 -14.73 -4.76 -12.39
N ARG A 27 -15.75 -4.49 -13.23
CA ARG A 27 -16.33 -5.52 -14.11
C ARG A 27 -15.32 -6.00 -15.16
N TRP A 28 -14.47 -5.11 -15.68
CA TRP A 28 -13.38 -5.51 -16.58
C TRP A 28 -12.27 -6.29 -15.85
N LEU A 29 -11.81 -5.81 -14.68
CA LEU A 29 -10.84 -6.53 -13.83
C LEU A 29 -11.36 -7.89 -13.33
N ALA A 30 -12.66 -8.02 -13.06
CA ALA A 30 -13.30 -9.28 -12.66
C ALA A 30 -13.59 -10.21 -13.86
N ALA A 31 -13.83 -9.67 -15.05
CA ALA A 31 -14.06 -10.45 -16.28
C ALA A 31 -12.77 -11.09 -16.82
N GLU A 32 -11.61 -10.45 -16.61
CA GLU A 32 -10.28 -10.99 -16.95
C GLU A 32 -9.83 -12.17 -16.06
N ARG A 33 -10.65 -12.59 -15.08
CA ARG A 33 -10.40 -13.73 -14.17
C ARG A 33 -8.92 -13.88 -13.78
N PRO A 34 -8.32 -12.93 -13.05
CA PRO A 34 -7.16 -13.30 -12.24
C PRO A 34 -7.63 -14.44 -11.32
N GLY A 35 -7.07 -15.64 -11.51
CA GLY A 35 -7.69 -16.87 -11.01
C GLY A 35 -8.10 -16.82 -9.54
N ASN A 36 -9.40 -16.95 -9.25
CA ASN A 36 -10.04 -17.21 -7.94
C ASN A 36 -9.39 -16.64 -6.65
N GLY A 37 -8.70 -15.51 -6.70
CA GLY A 37 -7.96 -14.96 -5.57
C GLY A 37 -8.02 -13.43 -5.50
N ALA A 38 -7.83 -12.88 -4.30
CA ALA A 38 -7.60 -11.45 -4.13
C ALA A 38 -6.34 -11.05 -4.91
N VAL A 39 -6.39 -9.93 -5.64
CA VAL A 39 -5.24 -9.40 -6.39
C VAL A 39 -4.88 -8.00 -5.95
N ASN A 40 -3.60 -7.68 -6.10
CA ASN A 40 -3.08 -6.33 -5.97
C ASN A 40 -2.91 -5.72 -7.35
N ALA A 41 -3.38 -4.49 -7.53
CA ALA A 41 -3.26 -3.76 -8.78
C ALA A 41 -2.52 -2.43 -8.56
N ILE A 42 -1.80 -2.00 -9.60
CA ILE A 42 -1.20 -0.67 -9.67
C ILE A 42 -1.73 -0.01 -10.94
N LEU A 43 -2.33 1.17 -10.78
CA LEU A 43 -2.81 2.00 -11.88
C LEU A 43 -1.98 3.29 -11.91
N SER A 44 -1.66 3.76 -13.11
CA SER A 44 -0.82 4.94 -13.31
C SER A 44 -1.29 5.75 -14.50
N VAL A 45 -1.31 7.08 -14.33
CA VAL A 45 -1.43 8.04 -15.45
C VAL A 45 -0.07 8.35 -16.09
N PHE A 46 1.02 7.92 -15.46
CA PHE A 46 2.39 8.03 -15.96
C PHE A 46 2.84 6.72 -16.62
N PRO A 47 3.78 6.77 -17.58
CA PRO A 47 4.27 5.58 -18.28
C PRO A 47 4.77 4.48 -17.32
N LEU A 48 4.29 3.25 -17.54
CA LEU A 48 4.85 2.05 -16.93
C LEU A 48 6.09 1.64 -17.74
N VAL A 49 7.27 1.70 -17.13
CA VAL A 49 8.54 1.31 -17.75
C VAL A 49 8.70 -0.22 -17.71
N SER A 50 8.31 -0.82 -16.60
CA SER A 50 8.25 -2.28 -16.43
C SER A 50 7.26 -2.63 -15.33
N VAL A 51 6.73 -3.84 -15.44
CA VAL A 51 5.87 -4.46 -14.42
C VAL A 51 6.52 -5.75 -13.95
N ASP A 52 6.30 -6.11 -12.71
CA ASP A 52 6.84 -7.31 -12.10
C ASP A 52 5.93 -7.77 -10.95
N GLY A 53 6.14 -8.99 -10.49
CA GLY A 53 5.42 -9.52 -9.35
C GLY A 53 5.98 -10.85 -8.92
N ARG A 54 5.67 -11.24 -7.69
CA ARG A 54 5.98 -12.57 -7.18
C ARG A 54 5.01 -12.96 -6.08
N SER A 55 5.05 -14.23 -5.74
CA SER A 55 4.51 -14.69 -4.47
C SER A 55 5.57 -14.45 -3.37
N LEU A 56 5.17 -13.72 -2.33
CA LEU A 56 5.86 -13.70 -1.04
C LEU A 56 5.55 -15.00 -0.28
N PRO A 57 6.28 -15.31 0.80
CA PRO A 57 5.97 -16.46 1.65
C PRO A 57 4.47 -16.54 2.02
N TYR A 58 3.97 -17.77 2.11
CA TYR A 58 2.55 -18.09 2.37
C TYR A 58 1.59 -17.68 1.25
N GLY A 59 2.08 -17.53 0.02
CA GLY A 59 1.22 -17.30 -1.15
C GLY A 59 0.80 -15.85 -1.35
N VAL A 60 1.31 -14.90 -0.55
CA VAL A 60 0.88 -13.49 -0.62
C VAL A 60 1.35 -12.85 -1.94
N PRO A 61 0.43 -12.31 -2.77
CA PRO A 61 0.80 -11.70 -4.04
C PRO A 61 1.47 -10.33 -3.80
N LEU A 62 2.61 -10.13 -4.44
CA LEU A 62 3.27 -8.83 -4.58
C LEU A 62 3.15 -8.37 -6.03
N THR A 63 2.63 -7.17 -6.24
CA THR A 63 2.62 -6.50 -7.55
C THR A 63 3.58 -5.32 -7.50
N MET A 64 4.40 -5.14 -8.53
CA MET A 64 5.35 -4.03 -8.65
C MET A 64 5.28 -3.41 -10.05
N ALA A 65 5.44 -2.10 -10.12
CA ALA A 65 5.59 -1.36 -11.37
C ALA A 65 6.65 -0.27 -11.22
N ASN A 66 7.57 -0.20 -12.18
CA ASN A 66 8.47 0.92 -12.33
C ASN A 66 7.78 2.00 -13.16
N VAL A 67 7.52 3.15 -12.54
CA VAL A 67 6.75 4.24 -13.16
C VAL A 67 7.66 5.44 -13.39
N GLN A 68 7.69 5.95 -14.62
CA GLN A 68 8.45 7.14 -14.98
C GLN A 68 7.67 8.41 -14.60
N VAL A 69 8.05 9.05 -13.50
CA VAL A 69 7.33 10.22 -12.95
C VAL A 69 7.87 11.55 -13.49
N LEU A 70 9.10 11.58 -13.99
CA LEU A 70 9.74 12.69 -14.71
C LEU A 70 10.72 12.11 -15.75
N PRO A 71 11.23 12.91 -16.72
CA PRO A 71 12.31 12.46 -17.61
C PRO A 71 13.49 11.90 -16.79
N ALA A 72 13.89 10.66 -17.10
CA ALA A 72 14.94 9.92 -16.40
C ALA A 72 14.72 9.68 -14.88
N ARG A 73 13.52 9.94 -14.34
CA ARG A 73 13.18 9.63 -12.93
C ARG A 73 12.09 8.56 -12.87
N THR A 74 12.48 7.42 -12.33
CA THR A 74 11.59 6.28 -12.12
C THR A 74 11.46 6.00 -10.64
N ILE A 75 10.24 5.68 -10.21
CA ILE A 75 9.94 5.18 -8.87
C ILE A 75 9.39 3.76 -9.02
N ALA A 76 9.93 2.82 -8.24
CA ALA A 76 9.36 1.50 -8.09
C ALA A 76 8.19 1.55 -7.12
N PHE A 77 6.97 1.45 -7.65
CA PHE A 77 5.77 1.28 -6.84
C PHE A 77 5.53 -0.21 -6.61
N PHE A 78 5.16 -0.58 -5.39
CA PHE A 78 4.70 -1.95 -5.13
C PHE A 78 3.45 -1.95 -4.24
N CYS A 79 2.60 -2.95 -4.43
CA CYS A 79 1.33 -3.12 -3.75
C CYS A 79 1.24 -4.52 -3.15
N ILE A 80 0.86 -4.60 -1.87
CA ILE A 80 0.75 -5.85 -1.12
C ILE A 80 -0.52 -5.91 -0.27
N HIS A 81 -0.92 -7.14 0.08
CA HIS A 81 -1.89 -7.39 1.13
C HIS A 81 -1.32 -8.51 2.01
N LEU A 82 -0.73 -8.15 3.15
CA LEU A 82 -0.07 -9.11 4.04
C LEU A 82 -1.07 -10.05 4.71
N THR A 83 -0.63 -11.20 5.20
CA THR A 83 -1.54 -12.19 5.81
C THR A 83 -2.37 -11.58 6.94
N SER A 84 -3.69 -11.67 6.79
CA SER A 84 -4.65 -10.95 7.62
C SER A 84 -4.92 -11.58 8.99
N TRP A 85 -4.79 -12.91 9.15
CA TRP A 85 -5.14 -13.61 10.39
C TRP A 85 -4.46 -13.03 11.65
N VAL A 86 -5.28 -12.71 12.66
CA VAL A 86 -4.81 -12.28 13.98
C VAL A 86 -3.93 -13.38 14.58
N GLY A 87 -2.75 -12.99 15.09
CA GLY A 87 -1.76 -13.93 15.61
C GLY A 87 -0.69 -14.38 14.59
N ASN A 88 -0.84 -14.06 13.30
CA ASN A 88 0.14 -14.42 12.27
C ASN A 88 1.27 -13.38 12.10
N ASP A 89 1.67 -12.72 13.18
CA ASP A 89 2.72 -11.69 13.19
C ASP A 89 4.05 -12.21 12.63
N ALA A 90 4.43 -13.44 12.98
CA ALA A 90 5.65 -14.06 12.47
C ALA A 90 5.61 -14.27 10.95
N GLN A 91 4.43 -14.58 10.38
CA GLN A 91 4.26 -14.72 8.93
C GLN A 91 4.39 -13.37 8.23
N ARG A 92 3.74 -12.32 8.76
CA ARG A 92 3.88 -10.96 8.23
C ARG A 92 5.32 -10.45 8.33
N ALA A 93 6.02 -10.71 9.43
CA ALA A 93 7.44 -10.36 9.57
C ALA A 93 8.30 -11.08 8.52
N THR A 94 8.04 -12.37 8.26
CA THR A 94 8.73 -13.14 7.21
C THR A 94 8.45 -12.56 5.81
N GLN A 95 7.20 -12.16 5.53
CA GLN A 95 6.81 -11.53 4.27
C GLN A 95 7.50 -10.18 4.06
N VAL A 96 7.58 -9.34 5.09
CA VAL A 96 8.29 -8.04 5.03
C VAL A 96 9.79 -8.23 4.84
N ALA A 97 10.39 -9.23 5.51
CA ALA A 97 11.80 -9.54 5.37
C ALA A 97 12.14 -10.02 3.95
N ASP A 98 11.35 -10.95 3.39
CA ASP A 98 11.55 -11.45 2.02
C ASP A 98 11.31 -10.35 0.96
N LEU A 99 10.25 -9.55 1.11
CA LEU A 99 10.01 -8.38 0.26
C LEU A 99 11.23 -7.44 0.23
N THR A 100 11.72 -7.10 1.42
CA THR A 100 12.85 -6.19 1.54
C THR A 100 14.12 -6.79 0.94
N TYR A 101 14.42 -8.05 1.26
CA TYR A 101 15.57 -8.76 0.70
C TYR A 101 15.50 -8.77 -0.82
N TRP A 102 14.35 -9.12 -1.39
CA TRP A 102 14.15 -9.17 -2.84
C TRP A 102 14.36 -7.82 -3.51
N LEU A 103 13.77 -6.75 -2.98
CA LEU A 103 13.94 -5.40 -3.52
C LEU A 103 15.40 -4.93 -3.40
N THR A 104 16.07 -5.24 -2.28
CA THR A 104 17.47 -4.87 -2.06
C THR A 104 18.42 -5.66 -2.98
N ALA A 105 18.23 -6.98 -3.12
CA ALA A 105 19.04 -7.83 -3.99
C ALA A 105 18.97 -7.41 -5.47
N ARG A 106 17.85 -6.78 -5.86
CA ARG A 106 17.63 -6.22 -7.20
C ARG A 106 18.11 -4.78 -7.37
N GLY A 107 18.69 -4.17 -6.33
CA GLY A 107 19.13 -2.78 -6.37
C GLY A 107 17.99 -1.77 -6.46
N VAL A 108 16.77 -2.13 -6.05
CA VAL A 108 15.61 -1.22 -6.06
C VAL A 108 15.70 -0.28 -4.86
N THR A 109 16.25 0.91 -5.08
CA THR A 109 16.53 1.92 -4.06
C THR A 109 15.42 2.97 -3.94
N THR A 110 14.92 3.50 -5.07
CA THR A 110 13.80 4.45 -5.11
C THR A 110 12.47 3.72 -5.17
N ARG A 111 11.83 3.52 -4.00
CA ARG A 111 10.64 2.67 -3.88
C ARG A 111 9.58 3.21 -2.94
N LEU A 112 8.32 3.07 -3.33
CA LEU A 112 7.15 3.45 -2.55
C LEU A 112 6.16 2.28 -2.52
N GLY A 113 5.96 1.73 -1.33
CA GLY A 113 5.04 0.63 -1.09
C GLY A 113 3.68 1.12 -0.63
N GLY A 114 2.61 0.63 -1.24
CA GLY A 114 1.24 0.78 -0.75
C GLY A 114 0.62 -0.57 -0.43
N GLY A 115 -0.49 -0.55 0.29
CA GLY A 115 -1.35 -1.72 0.44
C GLY A 115 -1.95 -1.84 1.83
N ASP A 116 -2.58 -3.00 2.04
CA ASP A 116 -3.02 -3.46 3.35
C ASP A 116 -1.89 -4.25 4.00
N TRP A 117 -1.17 -3.58 4.89
CA TRP A 117 -0.03 -4.16 5.57
C TRP A 117 -0.45 -5.01 6.77
N ASN A 118 -1.74 -5.09 7.10
CA ASN A 118 -2.24 -5.76 8.30
C ASN A 118 -1.42 -5.37 9.55
N LEU A 119 -1.15 -4.07 9.73
CA LEU A 119 -0.41 -3.49 10.86
C LEU A 119 -1.27 -3.48 12.14
N VAL A 120 -1.74 -4.66 12.54
CA VAL A 120 -2.64 -4.80 13.67
C VAL A 120 -1.97 -4.31 14.97
N PRO A 121 -2.72 -3.74 15.94
CA PRO A 121 -2.17 -3.29 17.22
C PRO A 121 -1.41 -4.41 17.93
N LYS A 122 -0.24 -4.07 18.50
CA LYS A 122 0.73 -5.01 19.10
C LYS A 122 1.47 -5.91 18.12
N SER A 123 1.28 -5.72 16.81
CA SER A 123 1.97 -6.58 15.85
C SER A 123 3.47 -6.30 15.79
N VAL A 124 4.25 -7.36 16.00
CA VAL A 124 5.71 -7.40 15.86
C VAL A 124 6.25 -6.98 14.46
N PRO A 125 5.54 -7.12 13.31
CA PRO A 125 6.08 -6.79 11.98
C PRO A 125 6.38 -5.31 11.76
N ILE A 126 5.83 -4.41 12.58
CA ILE A 126 6.07 -2.96 12.48
C ILE A 126 7.56 -2.64 12.64
N ALA A 127 8.29 -3.36 13.50
CA ALA A 127 9.69 -3.08 13.75
C ALA A 127 10.60 -3.38 12.54
N PRO A 128 10.55 -4.57 11.90
CA PRO A 128 11.24 -4.82 10.63
C PRO A 128 10.85 -3.85 9.53
N MET A 129 9.56 -3.51 9.42
CA MET A 129 9.06 -2.56 8.44
C MET A 129 9.68 -1.16 8.63
N ARG A 130 9.63 -0.61 9.86
CA ARG A 130 10.22 0.70 10.21
C ARG A 130 11.75 0.72 10.11
N TYR A 131 12.40 -0.44 10.12
CA TYR A 131 13.84 -0.50 9.87
C TYR A 131 14.18 -0.17 8.41
N TRP A 132 13.37 -0.60 7.44
CA TRP A 132 13.67 -0.43 6.02
C TRP A 132 12.88 0.71 5.35
N TYR A 133 11.79 1.12 5.97
CA TYR A 133 10.86 2.10 5.41
C TYR A 133 10.57 3.23 6.39
N THR A 134 10.27 4.40 5.82
CA THR A 134 9.66 5.53 6.51
C THR A 134 8.16 5.46 6.28
N ASP A 135 7.41 5.45 7.36
CA ASP A 135 5.95 5.51 7.30
C ASP A 135 5.49 6.93 6.98
N LEU A 136 4.76 7.11 5.87
CA LEU A 136 4.34 8.45 5.45
C LEU A 136 3.31 9.07 6.38
N TYR A 137 2.51 8.26 7.10
CA TYR A 137 1.60 8.76 8.13
C TYR A 137 2.37 9.38 9.29
N ASP A 138 3.32 8.64 9.86
CA ASP A 138 4.13 9.12 10.99
C ASP A 138 4.93 10.37 10.58
N LYS A 139 5.50 10.36 9.36
CA LYS A 139 6.22 11.51 8.79
C LYS A 139 5.32 12.73 8.63
N ALA A 140 4.15 12.58 8.02
CA ALA A 140 3.22 13.69 7.81
C ALA A 140 2.73 14.29 9.12
N ARG A 141 2.44 13.45 10.13
CA ARG A 141 2.08 13.93 11.48
C ARG A 141 3.19 14.72 12.12
N SER A 142 4.44 14.25 12.04
CA SER A 142 5.60 14.97 12.57
C SER A 142 5.84 16.32 11.87
N GLN A 143 5.40 16.45 10.62
CA GLN A 143 5.54 17.66 9.80
C GLN A 143 4.32 18.59 9.87
N GLY A 144 3.24 18.20 10.55
CA GLY A 144 2.00 18.98 10.60
C GLY A 144 1.23 19.03 9.27
N VAL A 145 1.47 18.08 8.36
CA VAL A 145 0.86 18.01 7.02
C VAL A 145 -0.07 16.80 6.84
N PHE A 146 -0.48 16.21 7.96
CA PHE A 146 -1.47 15.13 7.98
C PHE A 146 -2.90 15.68 8.13
N SER A 147 -3.83 15.16 7.35
CA SER A 147 -5.27 15.42 7.49
C SER A 147 -6.10 14.13 7.50
N GLY A 148 -7.31 14.23 8.05
CA GLY A 148 -8.23 13.12 8.17
C GLY A 148 -8.22 12.47 9.56
N PRO A 149 -9.00 11.41 9.75
CA PRO A 149 -9.11 10.76 11.04
C PRO A 149 -7.81 10.05 11.40
N THR A 150 -7.35 10.30 12.61
CA THR A 150 -6.26 9.53 13.22
C THR A 150 -6.70 8.11 13.56
N ASP A 151 -8.01 7.93 13.73
CA ASP A 151 -8.66 6.68 14.06
C ASP A 151 -9.12 5.96 12.78
N THR A 152 -8.14 5.50 11.99
CA THR A 152 -8.38 4.76 10.74
C THR A 152 -8.60 3.30 11.03
N ARG A 153 -9.84 3.01 11.40
CA ARG A 153 -10.29 1.73 11.95
C ARG A 153 -10.90 0.84 10.86
N PRO A 154 -10.12 -0.04 10.21
CA PRO A 154 -10.68 -1.15 9.43
C PRO A 154 -11.49 -2.10 10.33
N VAL A 155 -12.54 -2.68 9.76
CA VAL A 155 -13.32 -3.75 10.40
C VAL A 155 -12.74 -5.09 9.95
N TYR A 156 -12.00 -5.75 10.85
CA TYR A 156 -11.53 -7.11 10.61
C TYR A 156 -12.72 -8.09 10.59
N PRO A 157 -12.69 -9.24 9.89
CA PRO A 157 -13.80 -10.21 9.77
C PRO A 157 -14.43 -10.75 11.07
N SER A 158 -14.04 -10.24 12.24
CA SER A 158 -14.63 -10.53 13.56
C SER A 158 -15.32 -9.32 14.22
N ASN A 159 -15.71 -8.26 13.47
CA ASN A 159 -16.26 -7.00 14.03
C ASN A 159 -15.34 -6.32 15.06
N SER A 160 -14.09 -6.75 15.13
CA SER A 160 -13.09 -6.20 16.03
C SER A 160 -12.39 -5.09 15.30
N VAL A 161 -12.50 -3.90 15.87
CA VAL A 161 -11.90 -2.74 15.27
C VAL A 161 -10.39 -2.78 15.48
N VAL A 162 -9.66 -2.86 14.37
CA VAL A 162 -8.20 -2.89 14.36
C VAL A 162 -7.71 -1.47 14.04
N GLY A 163 -6.58 -1.05 14.59
CA GLY A 163 -5.98 0.25 14.25
C GLY A 163 -5.57 0.33 12.77
N ARG A 164 -4.85 1.38 12.39
CA ARG A 164 -4.38 1.62 11.02
C ARG A 164 -3.61 0.43 10.45
N ILE A 165 -4.20 -0.27 9.46
CA ILE A 165 -3.54 -1.39 8.74
C ILE A 165 -3.05 -1.04 7.34
N ASP A 166 -3.69 -0.06 6.69
CA ASP A 166 -3.25 0.46 5.40
C ASP A 166 -2.14 1.50 5.57
N ALA A 167 -1.12 1.45 4.72
CA ALA A 167 -0.01 2.38 4.78
C ALA A 167 0.64 2.63 3.42
N LEU A 168 1.12 3.86 3.25
CA LEU A 168 2.12 4.21 2.24
C LEU A 168 3.48 4.29 2.92
N LEU A 169 4.42 3.48 2.44
CA LEU A 169 5.75 3.31 3.00
C LEU A 169 6.83 3.70 2.00
N LEU A 170 7.72 4.57 2.45
CA LEU A 170 8.81 5.10 1.66
C LEU A 170 10.09 4.32 1.92
N GLY A 171 10.80 3.86 0.89
CA GLY A 171 12.15 3.31 1.11
C GLY A 171 13.06 4.35 1.79
N LYS A 172 13.87 3.93 2.78
CA LYS A 172 14.76 4.88 3.50
C LYS A 172 15.80 5.56 2.59
N SER A 173 16.24 4.88 1.54
CA SER A 173 17.10 5.45 0.49
C SER A 173 16.30 6.31 -0.49
N TRP A 174 15.56 7.29 0.03
CA TRP A 174 14.66 8.11 -0.76
C TRP A 174 15.42 9.21 -1.50
N PRO A 175 15.12 9.45 -2.78
CA PRO A 175 15.76 10.52 -3.53
C PRO A 175 15.47 11.92 -2.96
N SER A 176 16.49 12.78 -2.96
CA SER A 176 16.37 14.20 -2.58
C SER A 176 15.44 15.01 -3.49
N TRP A 177 15.17 14.50 -4.69
CA TRP A 177 14.27 15.11 -5.66
C TRP A 177 12.79 14.81 -5.39
N VAL A 178 12.45 14.11 -4.30
CA VAL A 178 11.06 13.88 -3.92
C VAL A 178 10.79 14.28 -2.47
N THR A 179 9.84 15.20 -2.28
CA THR A 179 9.46 15.73 -0.96
C THR A 179 8.01 15.40 -0.64
N LEU A 180 7.73 14.99 0.61
CA LEU A 180 6.35 14.82 1.10
C LEU A 180 5.71 16.18 1.35
N THR A 181 4.52 16.41 0.81
CA THR A 181 3.79 17.68 1.01
C THR A 181 2.49 17.49 1.79
N ALA A 182 1.83 16.34 1.68
CA ALA A 182 0.65 16.01 2.48
C ALA A 182 0.42 14.51 2.57
N VAL A 183 -0.25 14.08 3.64
CA VAL A 183 -0.91 12.76 3.72
C VAL A 183 -2.33 12.94 4.24
N GLU A 184 -3.27 12.28 3.58
CA GLU A 184 -4.68 12.31 3.93
C GLU A 184 -5.23 10.89 4.09
N HIS A 185 -6.04 10.70 5.12
CA HIS A 185 -6.90 9.53 5.25
C HIS A 185 -8.35 9.90 4.92
N VAL A 186 -8.96 9.20 3.97
CA VAL A 186 -10.31 9.49 3.49
C VAL A 186 -11.23 8.30 3.73
N ASN A 187 -12.33 8.53 4.45
CA ASN A 187 -13.45 7.59 4.46
C ASN A 187 -14.31 7.84 3.22
N THR A 188 -14.27 6.93 2.26
CA THR A 188 -15.09 7.04 1.04
C THR A 188 -16.49 6.45 1.23
N GLY A 189 -16.71 5.64 2.28
CA GLY A 189 -17.92 4.85 2.47
C GLY A 189 -18.08 3.66 1.50
N LEU A 190 -17.10 3.46 0.61
CA LEU A 190 -17.15 2.45 -0.45
C LEU A 190 -16.42 1.14 -0.09
N SER A 191 -15.74 1.13 1.05
CA SER A 191 -15.04 -0.01 1.65
C SER A 191 -15.03 0.16 3.17
N ASP A 192 -14.83 -0.94 3.90
CA ASP A 192 -14.44 -0.98 5.31
C ASP A 192 -13.04 -0.39 5.60
N HIS A 193 -12.25 -0.09 4.57
CA HIS A 193 -10.96 0.58 4.67
C HIS A 193 -11.04 2.05 4.25
N PHE A 194 -10.20 2.86 4.90
CA PHE A 194 -9.95 4.23 4.51
C PHE A 194 -8.92 4.24 3.39
N ALA A 195 -9.11 5.11 2.39
CA ALA A 195 -8.07 5.37 1.41
C ALA A 195 -6.95 6.18 2.06
N VAL A 196 -5.69 5.79 1.81
CA VAL A 196 -4.51 6.56 2.23
C VAL A 196 -3.92 7.25 1.01
N ILE A 197 -3.84 8.58 1.07
CA ILE A 197 -3.40 9.42 -0.04
C ILE A 197 -2.13 10.16 0.39
N ALA A 198 -1.06 10.04 -0.37
CA ALA A 198 0.14 10.88 -0.22
C ALA A 198 0.26 11.85 -1.40
N GLN A 199 0.63 13.08 -1.08
CA GLN A 199 1.04 14.08 -2.06
C GLN A 199 2.54 14.31 -1.93
N LEU A 200 3.22 14.26 -3.07
CA LEU A 200 4.67 14.40 -3.18
C LEU A 200 4.97 15.52 -4.19
N ASP A 201 5.98 16.33 -3.92
CA ASP A 201 6.59 17.19 -4.95
C ASP A 201 7.82 16.48 -5.52
N VAL A 202 7.82 16.24 -6.84
CA VAL A 202 8.94 15.63 -7.58
C VAL A 202 9.67 16.68 -8.42
N ARG A 203 11.00 16.76 -8.32
CA ARG A 203 11.82 17.80 -8.96
C ARG A 203 12.88 17.24 -9.91
#